data_AF-A0A2P8KLG0-F1
#
_entry.id   AF-A0A2P8KLG0-F1
#
_cell.length_a   1.000
_cell.length_b   1.000
_cell.length_c   1.000
_cell.angle_alpha   90.00
_cell.angle_beta   90.00
_cell.angle_gamma   90.00
#
_symmetry.space_group_name_H-M   'P 1'
#
loop_
_entity.id
_entity.type
_entity.pdbx_description
1 polymer ?
#
loop_
_entity_poly.entity_id
_entity_poly.type
_entity_poly.pdbx_seq_one_letter_code
_entity_poly.pdbx_strand_id
1 'polypeptide(L)'
;MAADQDSPANSVGIVIAMNDVGRRLAGIEASLASKQSDSPKSNTALLEVLKVLFGGWPAFALILLLLFYVPLRDALNEIPDKVRKARNISVGTISLQSTIKDEAVKLGTPNLANTVPRLSADATYMLLHAPADSWGLIGMYERVKGEGYYSIELPNIAGFTALEELQRHQLIDLGGFVDDKEVTLEQAAKALTEFRKSHPADEYQTKTKNRVRWVFHKHVPTTTVIPSFTWELTPLGAKAVEVVASAVHAELQREQTPTEKK
;
A
#
# COMPACT_ATOMS: atom_id res chain seq x y z
N MET A 1 53.99 24.17 5.98
CA MET A 1 52.67 24.70 6.43
C MET A 1 51.78 24.59 5.21
N ALA A 2 51.07 23.48 4.94
CA ALA A 2 49.91 22.91 5.67
C ALA A 2 48.82 23.98 5.87
N ALA A 3 47.56 23.86 5.45
CA ALA A 3 46.74 22.80 4.86
C ALA A 3 45.63 23.52 4.04
N ASP A 4 45.25 23.04 2.84
CA ASP A 4 44.13 22.13 2.58
C ASP A 4 42.74 22.78 2.82
N GLN A 5 41.98 23.02 1.74
CA GLN A 5 40.53 23.18 1.80
C GLN A 5 39.86 22.53 0.59
N ASP A 6 38.91 21.67 0.94
CA ASP A 6 38.24 20.62 0.19
C ASP A 6 37.32 21.08 -0.94
N SER A 7 37.12 20.12 -1.86
CA SER A 7 36.20 20.11 -2.98
C SER A 7 34.72 20.12 -2.56
N PRO A 8 33.79 20.69 -3.36
CA PRO A 8 32.40 20.31 -3.34
C PRO A 8 32.14 19.27 -4.45
N ALA A 9 32.35 18.01 -4.13
CA ALA A 9 31.88 16.89 -4.95
C ALA A 9 31.29 15.85 -4.00
N ASN A 10 29.96 15.74 -3.96
CA ASN A 10 29.21 14.50 -3.70
C ASN A 10 27.70 14.78 -3.62
N SER A 11 27.11 15.10 -4.77
CA SER A 11 25.68 15.00 -5.03
C SER A 11 25.42 14.21 -6.31
N VAL A 12 26.17 13.12 -6.54
CA VAL A 12 25.92 12.19 -7.66
C VAL A 12 26.37 10.78 -7.24
N GLY A 13 25.57 10.05 -6.48
CA GLY A 13 25.99 8.73 -5.94
C GLY A 13 24.91 7.66 -5.76
N ILE A 14 23.62 7.99 -5.82
CA ILE A 14 22.54 6.99 -5.60
C ILE A 14 21.74 6.71 -6.87
N VAL A 15 21.63 7.67 -7.79
CA VAL A 15 20.95 7.46 -9.09
C VAL A 15 21.79 6.58 -10.05
N ILE A 16 23.11 6.53 -9.89
CA ILE A 16 23.99 5.67 -10.72
C ILE A 16 23.92 4.20 -10.26
N ALA A 17 23.72 3.93 -8.97
CA ALA A 17 23.67 2.56 -8.44
C ALA A 17 22.40 1.79 -8.90
N MET A 18 21.25 2.47 -9.01
CA MET A 18 20.02 1.81 -9.48
C MET A 18 19.99 1.59 -10.99
N ASN A 19 20.68 2.43 -11.77
CA ASN A 19 20.77 2.28 -13.22
C ASN A 19 21.75 1.16 -13.64
N ASP A 20 22.80 0.89 -12.85
CA ASP A 20 23.75 -0.19 -13.11
C ASP A 20 23.16 -1.59 -12.79
N VAL A 21 22.31 -1.69 -11.76
CA VAL A 21 21.57 -2.92 -11.45
C VAL A 21 20.53 -3.24 -12.53
N GLY A 22 19.80 -2.23 -13.01
CA GLY A 22 18.86 -2.40 -14.14
C GLY A 22 19.54 -2.87 -15.42
N ARG A 23 20.73 -2.34 -15.73
CA ARG A 23 21.52 -2.78 -16.91
C ARG A 23 22.11 -4.17 -16.76
N ARG A 24 22.53 -4.58 -15.56
CA ARG A 24 23.01 -5.95 -15.30
C ARG A 24 21.89 -6.98 -15.41
N LEU A 25 20.67 -6.66 -14.95
CA LEU A 25 19.48 -7.50 -15.11
C LEU A 25 19.05 -7.61 -16.58
N ALA A 26 19.02 -6.50 -17.32
CA ALA A 26 18.73 -6.51 -18.77
C ALA A 26 19.80 -7.27 -19.58
N GLY A 27 21.07 -7.20 -19.16
CA GLY A 27 22.17 -7.97 -19.75
C GLY A 27 22.05 -9.47 -19.51
N ILE A 28 21.53 -9.88 -18.35
CA ILE A 28 21.27 -11.30 -18.03
C ILE A 28 20.07 -11.82 -18.85
N GLU A 29 18.99 -11.04 -19.00
CA GLU A 29 17.88 -11.39 -19.90
C GLU A 29 18.33 -11.50 -21.36
N ALA A 30 19.13 -10.56 -21.86
CA ALA A 30 19.69 -10.62 -23.21
C ALA A 30 20.67 -11.80 -23.41
N SER A 31 21.41 -12.18 -22.37
CA SER A 31 22.32 -13.34 -22.40
C SER A 31 21.59 -14.69 -22.31
N LEU A 32 20.42 -14.72 -21.67
CA LEU A 32 19.52 -15.88 -21.65
C LEU A 32 18.73 -16.00 -22.96
N ALA A 33 18.31 -14.89 -23.55
CA ALA A 33 17.62 -14.86 -24.84
C ALA A 33 18.55 -15.19 -26.02
N SER A 34 19.82 -14.79 -25.97
CA SER A 34 20.79 -15.08 -27.05
C SER A 34 21.39 -16.49 -27.01
N LYS A 35 21.29 -17.21 -25.87
CA LYS A 35 21.74 -18.60 -25.77
C LYS A 35 20.75 -19.64 -26.30
N GLN A 36 19.58 -19.20 -26.77
CA GLN A 36 18.51 -20.04 -27.32
C GLN A 36 18.33 -19.86 -28.83
N SER A 37 19.39 -19.50 -29.54
CA SER A 37 19.40 -19.42 -31.00
C SER A 37 20.71 -19.96 -31.55
N ASP A 38 20.90 -21.28 -31.49
CA ASP A 38 21.68 -21.99 -32.50
C ASP A 38 21.25 -23.46 -32.60
N SER A 39 20.59 -23.76 -33.72
CA SER A 39 20.36 -25.05 -34.38
C SER A 39 19.26 -26.03 -33.87
N PRO A 40 18.60 -26.76 -34.81
CA PRO A 40 17.28 -27.37 -34.59
C PRO A 40 17.36 -28.90 -34.43
N LYS A 41 16.79 -29.47 -33.36
CA LYS A 41 16.36 -30.88 -33.21
C LYS A 41 15.90 -31.16 -31.77
N SER A 42 14.71 -30.73 -31.34
CA SER A 42 14.14 -31.20 -30.05
C SER A 42 12.63 -31.07 -29.93
N ASN A 43 11.86 -31.46 -30.96
CA ASN A 43 10.41 -31.57 -30.81
C ASN A 43 9.97 -32.76 -29.93
N THR A 44 10.89 -33.58 -29.43
CA THR A 44 10.60 -34.75 -28.58
C THR A 44 10.54 -34.44 -27.08
N ALA A 45 11.35 -33.49 -26.58
CA ALA A 45 11.43 -33.20 -25.15
C ALA A 45 10.17 -32.50 -24.61
N LEU A 46 9.59 -31.58 -25.39
CA LEU A 46 8.39 -30.83 -25.01
C LEU A 46 7.14 -31.73 -24.95
N LEU A 47 7.07 -32.75 -25.83
CA LEU A 47 6.02 -33.76 -25.84
C LEU A 47 6.12 -34.75 -24.67
N GLU A 48 7.34 -35.11 -24.24
CA GLU A 48 7.55 -35.92 -23.04
C GLU A 48 7.21 -35.15 -21.76
N VAL A 49 7.61 -33.88 -21.67
CA VAL A 49 7.25 -33.00 -20.56
C VAL A 49 5.73 -32.79 -20.48
N LEU A 50 5.05 -32.57 -21.62
CA LEU A 50 3.58 -32.51 -21.64
C LEU A 50 2.93 -33.83 -21.25
N LYS A 51 3.48 -35.00 -21.62
CA LYS A 51 2.94 -36.30 -21.20
C LYS A 51 3.03 -36.49 -19.68
N VAL A 52 4.12 -36.05 -19.05
CA VAL A 52 4.28 -36.08 -17.58
C VAL A 52 3.34 -35.05 -16.92
N LEU A 53 3.21 -33.85 -17.50
CA LEU A 53 2.31 -32.77 -17.07
C LEU A 53 0.83 -32.96 -17.44
N PHE A 54 0.41 -34.03 -18.11
CA PHE A 54 -1.02 -34.27 -18.38
C PHE A 54 -1.45 -35.72 -18.11
N GLY A 55 -0.51 -36.65 -17.93
CA GLY A 55 -0.80 -38.09 -17.87
C GLY A 55 -1.15 -38.67 -16.49
N GLY A 56 -0.98 -37.94 -15.39
CA GLY A 56 -1.26 -38.51 -14.06
C GLY A 56 -1.31 -37.54 -12.88
N TRP A 57 -0.67 -36.38 -12.98
CA TRP A 57 -0.73 -35.37 -11.92
C TRP A 57 -2.12 -34.78 -11.63
N PRO A 58 -3.11 -34.69 -12.56
CA PRO A 58 -4.41 -34.11 -12.21
C PRO A 58 -5.20 -35.05 -11.30
N ALA A 59 -5.04 -36.37 -11.47
CA ALA A 59 -5.63 -37.37 -10.59
C ALA A 59 -4.96 -37.33 -9.21
N PHE A 60 -3.63 -37.20 -9.14
CA PHE A 60 -2.92 -37.00 -7.88
C PHE A 60 -3.28 -35.69 -7.18
N ALA A 61 -3.43 -34.59 -7.92
CA ALA A 61 -3.88 -33.31 -7.39
C ALA A 61 -5.32 -33.39 -6.89
N LEU A 62 -6.20 -34.14 -7.57
CA LEU A 62 -7.57 -34.37 -7.12
C LEU A 62 -7.62 -35.21 -5.83
N ILE A 63 -6.77 -36.25 -5.74
CA ILE A 63 -6.65 -37.10 -4.54
C ILE A 63 -6.06 -36.31 -3.37
N LEU A 64 -5.03 -35.50 -3.61
CA LEU A 64 -4.49 -34.57 -2.62
C LEU A 64 -5.54 -33.56 -2.20
N LEU A 65 -6.30 -32.99 -3.13
CA LEU A 65 -7.36 -32.05 -2.80
C LEU A 65 -8.44 -32.73 -1.97
N LEU A 66 -8.86 -33.96 -2.28
CA LEU A 66 -9.83 -34.70 -1.46
C LEU A 66 -9.30 -35.06 -0.07
N LEU A 67 -8.04 -35.49 0.04
CA LEU A 67 -7.41 -35.86 1.32
C LEU A 67 -7.14 -34.64 2.22
N PHE A 68 -6.79 -33.50 1.63
CA PHE A 68 -6.39 -32.30 2.35
C PHE A 68 -7.49 -31.25 2.41
N TYR A 69 -8.62 -31.38 1.70
CA TYR A 69 -9.72 -30.40 1.76
C TYR A 69 -10.38 -30.34 3.13
N VAL A 70 -10.60 -31.49 3.79
CA VAL A 70 -11.19 -31.51 5.14
C VAL A 70 -10.22 -30.89 6.17
N PRO A 71 -8.94 -31.32 6.24
CA PRO A 71 -7.95 -30.66 7.11
C PRO A 71 -7.74 -29.16 6.81
N LEU A 72 -7.73 -28.74 5.54
CA LEU A 72 -7.60 -27.32 5.18
C LEU A 72 -8.84 -26.53 5.58
N ARG A 73 -10.03 -27.08 5.37
CA ARG A 73 -11.28 -26.42 5.73
C ARG A 73 -11.37 -26.24 7.24
N ASP A 74 -10.96 -27.24 8.01
CA ASP A 74 -10.94 -27.17 9.46
C ASP A 74 -9.87 -26.17 9.94
N ALA A 75 -8.65 -26.19 9.36
CA ALA A 75 -7.62 -25.20 9.67
C ALA A 75 -8.00 -23.75 9.29
N LEU A 76 -8.70 -23.55 8.17
CA LEU A 76 -9.18 -22.24 7.73
C LEU A 76 -10.36 -21.74 8.56
N ASN A 77 -11.22 -22.63 9.05
CA ASN A 77 -12.32 -22.30 9.97
C ASN A 77 -11.84 -22.15 11.42
N GLU A 78 -10.72 -22.76 11.79
CA GLU A 78 -10.05 -22.60 13.08
C GLU A 78 -9.11 -21.39 13.13
N ILE A 79 -8.94 -20.61 12.05
CA ILE A 79 -8.27 -19.30 12.15
C ILE A 79 -9.11 -18.48 13.13
N PRO A 80 -8.66 -18.30 14.38
CA PRO A 80 -9.57 -17.85 15.42
C PRO A 80 -9.90 -16.39 15.14
N ASP A 81 -11.12 -15.98 15.50
CA ASP A 81 -11.53 -14.56 15.55
C ASP A 81 -10.55 -13.66 16.32
N LYS A 82 -9.57 -14.24 17.04
CA LYS A 82 -8.40 -13.56 17.62
C LYS A 82 -7.52 -12.87 16.59
N VAL A 83 -7.38 -13.38 15.35
CA VAL A 83 -6.60 -12.70 14.29
C VAL A 83 -7.36 -11.48 13.74
N ARG A 84 -8.70 -11.53 13.72
CA ARG A 84 -9.55 -10.41 13.30
C ARG A 84 -9.66 -9.27 14.32
N LYS A 85 -9.37 -9.53 15.60
CA LYS A 85 -9.47 -8.54 16.70
C LYS A 85 -8.13 -8.17 17.36
N ALA A 86 -7.01 -8.72 16.90
CA ALA A 86 -5.71 -8.40 17.47
C ALA A 86 -5.24 -7.02 17.00
N ARG A 87 -5.38 -6.03 17.90
CA ARG A 87 -4.75 -4.70 17.80
C ARG A 87 -3.21 -4.76 17.81
N ASN A 88 -2.64 -5.94 18.09
CA ASN A 88 -1.21 -6.25 18.09
C ASN A 88 -0.96 -7.51 17.25
N ILE A 89 -0.28 -7.38 16.11
CA ILE A 89 0.30 -8.53 15.42
C ILE A 89 1.61 -8.85 16.16
N SER A 90 1.52 -9.73 17.16
CA SER A 90 2.70 -10.35 17.78
C SER A 90 2.90 -11.69 17.09
N VAL A 91 3.92 -11.79 16.25
CA VAL A 91 4.40 -13.08 15.74
C VAL A 91 5.62 -13.46 16.58
N GLY A 92 5.44 -14.35 17.55
CA GLY A 92 6.51 -14.72 18.50
C GLY A 92 6.91 -13.62 19.51
N THR A 93 8.12 -13.74 20.08
CA THR A 93 8.68 -12.92 21.19
C THR A 93 9.12 -11.51 20.80
N ILE A 94 8.98 -11.11 19.53
CA ILE A 94 9.37 -9.77 19.04
C ILE A 94 8.15 -9.16 18.36
N SER A 95 7.70 -8.01 18.86
CA SER A 95 6.56 -7.29 18.29
C SER A 95 7.00 -6.50 17.06
N LEU A 96 6.19 -6.43 16.00
CA LEU A 96 6.47 -5.56 14.85
C LEU A 96 6.72 -4.09 15.30
N GLN A 97 6.09 -3.67 16.40
CA GLN A 97 6.31 -2.36 17.02
C GLN A 97 7.74 -2.14 17.51
N SER A 98 8.40 -3.15 18.10
CA SER A 98 9.82 -3.04 18.49
C SER A 98 10.72 -2.95 17.27
N THR A 99 10.42 -3.72 16.22
CA THR A 99 11.22 -3.68 14.98
C THR A 99 11.05 -2.35 14.25
N ILE A 100 9.85 -1.77 14.24
CA ILE A 100 9.62 -0.40 13.74
C ILE A 100 10.44 0.63 14.52
N LYS A 101 10.54 0.50 15.84
CA LYS A 101 11.38 1.39 16.66
C LYS A 101 12.85 1.29 16.29
N ASP A 102 13.37 0.07 16.20
CA ASP A 102 14.77 -0.17 15.86
C ASP A 102 15.10 0.35 14.46
N GLU A 103 14.23 0.09 13.48
CA GLU A 103 14.42 0.55 12.09
C GLU A 103 14.32 2.08 11.97
N ALA A 104 13.40 2.73 12.69
CA ALA A 104 13.32 4.18 12.73
C ALA A 104 14.60 4.83 13.26
N VAL A 105 15.22 4.23 14.29
CA VAL A 105 16.51 4.70 14.81
C VAL A 105 17.64 4.47 13.81
N LYS A 106 17.70 3.29 13.17
CA LYS A 106 18.70 2.98 12.13
C LYS A 106 18.63 3.92 10.93
N LEU A 107 17.42 4.27 10.49
CA LEU A 107 17.17 5.19 9.37
C LEU A 107 17.33 6.67 9.75
N GLY A 108 17.81 6.98 10.97
CA GLY A 108 18.04 8.36 11.40
C GLY A 108 16.76 9.17 11.63
N THR A 109 15.63 8.50 11.90
CA THR A 109 14.31 9.12 12.10
C THR A 109 13.72 8.75 13.47
N PRO A 110 14.40 9.08 14.59
CA PRO A 110 13.99 8.66 15.94
C PRO A 110 12.59 9.14 16.34
N ASN A 111 12.11 10.25 15.77
CA ASN A 111 10.74 10.73 16.01
C ASN A 111 9.69 9.72 15.52
N LEU A 112 9.94 9.02 14.42
CA LEU A 112 9.04 8.00 13.86
C LEU A 112 8.99 6.73 14.71
N ALA A 113 10.03 6.44 15.50
CA ALA A 113 10.08 5.31 16.41
C ALA A 113 8.95 5.36 17.46
N ASN A 114 8.52 6.56 17.85
CA ASN A 114 7.44 6.73 18.82
C ASN A 114 6.08 6.95 18.16
N THR A 115 6.07 7.58 16.99
CA THR A 115 4.84 7.93 16.27
C THR A 115 4.23 6.71 15.57
N VAL A 116 4.99 6.03 14.72
CA VAL A 116 4.47 4.98 13.83
C VAL A 116 3.86 3.80 14.60
N PRO A 117 4.48 3.25 15.67
CA PRO A 117 3.89 2.15 16.43
C PRO A 117 2.59 2.48 17.16
N ARG A 118 2.29 3.77 17.36
CA ARG A 118 1.10 4.25 18.06
C ARG A 118 -0.05 4.58 17.14
N LEU A 119 0.19 4.61 15.82
CA LEU A 119 -0.85 4.88 14.84
C LEU A 119 -1.97 3.84 14.95
N SER A 120 -3.21 4.28 14.78
CA SER A 120 -4.34 3.37 14.63
C SER A 120 -4.18 2.49 13.38
N ALA A 121 -4.83 1.32 13.38
CA ALA A 121 -4.79 0.42 12.23
C ALA A 121 -5.30 1.08 10.94
N ASP A 122 -6.30 1.95 11.04
CA ASP A 122 -6.85 2.67 9.90
C ASP A 122 -5.87 3.76 9.40
N ALA A 123 -5.20 4.48 10.30
CA ALA A 123 -4.15 5.43 9.96
C ALA A 123 -2.93 4.74 9.31
N THR A 124 -2.47 3.62 9.87
CA THR A 124 -1.41 2.81 9.25
C THR A 124 -1.83 2.32 7.86
N TYR A 125 -3.07 1.83 7.71
CA TYR A 125 -3.57 1.40 6.40
C TYR A 125 -3.55 2.55 5.40
N MET A 126 -4.03 3.74 5.77
CA MET A 126 -4.04 4.90 4.88
C MET A 126 -2.63 5.39 4.54
N LEU A 127 -1.72 5.39 5.51
CA LEU A 127 -0.32 5.74 5.29
C LEU A 127 0.35 4.81 4.26
N LEU A 128 0.14 3.50 4.38
CA LEU A 128 0.73 2.49 3.49
C LEU A 128 0.08 2.43 2.10
N HIS A 129 -1.17 2.87 1.98
CA HIS A 129 -1.89 2.96 0.71
C HIS A 129 -1.94 4.39 0.17
N ALA A 130 -1.12 5.28 0.74
CA ALA A 130 -1.02 6.62 0.25
C ALA A 130 -0.41 6.60 -1.17
N PRO A 131 -1.02 7.30 -2.12
CA PRO A 131 -0.50 7.41 -3.47
C PRO A 131 0.81 8.21 -3.47
N ALA A 132 1.65 7.97 -4.48
CA ALA A 132 2.92 8.67 -4.64
C ALA A 132 2.74 10.18 -4.90
N ASP A 133 1.60 10.54 -5.50
CA ASP A 133 1.21 11.92 -5.84
C ASP A 133 -0.07 12.32 -5.08
N SER A 134 -0.36 13.63 -5.03
CA SER A 134 -1.57 14.15 -4.39
C SER A 134 -2.85 13.50 -4.94
N TRP A 135 -3.75 13.07 -4.04
CA TRP A 135 -4.97 12.36 -4.41
C TRP A 135 -6.22 13.06 -3.89
N GLY A 136 -7.24 13.14 -4.75
CA GLY A 136 -8.55 13.71 -4.39
C GLY A 136 -9.25 12.91 -3.28
N LEU A 137 -9.46 13.51 -2.12
CA LEU A 137 -10.27 12.94 -1.05
C LEU A 137 -11.66 12.55 -1.58
N ILE A 138 -12.20 13.33 -2.52
CA ILE A 138 -13.49 13.06 -3.16
C ILE A 138 -13.26 12.65 -4.62
N GLY A 139 -13.69 11.43 -4.96
CA GLY A 139 -13.76 10.93 -6.34
C GLY A 139 -15.15 11.18 -6.91
N MET A 140 -15.23 11.69 -8.14
CA MET A 140 -16.50 12.02 -8.79
C MET A 140 -16.77 11.07 -9.94
N TYR A 141 -18.02 10.59 -10.05
CA TYR A 141 -18.40 9.62 -11.07
C TYR A 141 -19.63 10.10 -11.83
N GLU A 142 -19.45 10.23 -13.15
CA GLU A 142 -20.52 10.48 -14.11
C GLU A 142 -20.99 9.14 -14.69
N ARG A 143 -22.29 8.97 -14.89
CA ARG A 143 -22.83 7.78 -15.57
C ARG A 143 -22.65 7.89 -17.08
N VAL A 144 -22.94 9.08 -17.61
CA VAL A 144 -22.76 9.47 -19.01
C VAL A 144 -22.05 10.81 -19.00
N LYS A 145 -21.02 10.95 -19.85
CA LYS A 145 -20.19 12.14 -19.89
C LYS A 145 -21.05 13.38 -20.17
N GLY A 146 -21.00 14.35 -19.26
CA GLY A 146 -21.73 15.62 -19.39
C GLY A 146 -23.17 15.63 -18.89
N GLU A 147 -23.70 14.50 -18.40
CA GLU A 147 -25.06 14.43 -17.82
C GLU A 147 -25.10 14.71 -16.31
N GLY A 148 -23.98 15.10 -15.73
CA GLY A 148 -23.86 15.35 -14.29
C GLY A 148 -23.32 14.16 -13.51
N TYR A 149 -23.01 14.42 -12.25
CA TYR A 149 -22.52 13.43 -11.32
C TYR A 149 -23.67 12.54 -10.86
N TYR A 150 -23.44 11.23 -10.94
CA TYR A 150 -24.35 10.20 -10.44
C TYR A 150 -23.99 9.78 -9.02
N SER A 151 -22.69 9.75 -8.71
CA SER A 151 -22.21 9.42 -7.38
C SER A 151 -20.86 10.06 -7.10
N ILE A 152 -20.55 10.22 -5.82
CA ILE A 152 -19.21 10.54 -5.35
C ILE A 152 -18.69 9.45 -4.42
N GLU A 153 -17.38 9.28 -4.36
CA GLU A 153 -16.72 8.48 -3.33
C GLU A 153 -15.92 9.39 -2.41
N LEU A 154 -16.11 9.25 -1.11
CA LEU A 154 -15.42 10.08 -0.12
C LEU A 154 -15.00 9.22 1.08
N PRO A 155 -14.15 9.73 1.98
CA PRO A 155 -13.79 9.02 3.19
C PRO A 155 -15.02 8.81 4.08
N ASN A 156 -15.11 7.66 4.73
CA ASN A 156 -16.09 7.45 5.80
C ASN A 156 -15.55 8.00 7.13
N ILE A 157 -16.29 7.81 8.24
CA ILE A 157 -15.88 8.32 9.56
C ILE A 157 -14.49 7.79 9.94
N ALA A 158 -14.23 6.50 9.77
CA ALA A 158 -12.94 5.90 10.07
C ALA A 158 -11.82 6.48 9.18
N GLY A 159 -12.09 6.68 7.88
CA GLY A 159 -11.16 7.34 6.96
C GLY A 159 -10.84 8.79 7.36
N PHE A 160 -11.84 9.57 7.79
CA PHE A 160 -11.61 10.92 8.30
C PHE A 160 -10.76 10.92 9.59
N THR A 161 -11.09 10.06 10.56
CA THR A 161 -10.32 9.96 11.80
C THR A 161 -8.87 9.53 11.53
N ALA A 162 -8.66 8.60 10.61
CA ALA A 162 -7.33 8.16 10.20
C ALA A 162 -6.53 9.30 9.56
N LEU A 163 -7.12 10.07 8.64
CA LEU A 163 -6.47 11.24 8.05
C LEU A 163 -6.16 12.32 9.09
N GLU A 164 -7.06 12.56 10.04
CA GLU A 164 -6.84 13.51 11.13
C GLU A 164 -5.63 13.12 11.99
N GLU A 165 -5.52 11.84 12.32
CA GLU A 165 -4.40 11.29 13.08
C GLU A 165 -3.08 11.46 12.31
N LEU A 166 -3.07 11.15 11.01
CA LEU A 166 -1.90 11.31 10.16
C LEU A 166 -1.48 12.79 10.04
N GLN A 167 -2.44 13.71 9.90
CA GLN A 167 -2.16 15.15 9.82
C GLN A 167 -1.60 15.68 11.14
N ARG A 168 -2.17 15.26 12.28
CA ARG A 168 -1.70 15.63 13.63
C ARG A 168 -0.24 15.22 13.86
N HIS A 169 0.17 14.12 13.24
CA HIS A 169 1.54 13.62 13.29
C HIS A 169 2.43 14.14 12.15
N GLN A 170 1.95 15.11 11.36
CA GLN A 170 2.67 15.72 10.22
C GLN A 170 3.12 14.68 9.18
N LEU A 171 2.39 13.58 9.05
CA LEU A 171 2.67 12.52 8.09
C LEU A 171 1.97 12.74 6.74
N ILE A 172 0.92 13.55 6.73
CA ILE A 172 0.25 13.99 5.51
C ILE A 172 0.05 15.50 5.53
N ASP A 173 0.03 16.08 4.34
CA ASP A 173 -0.48 17.43 4.10
C ASP A 173 -1.81 17.33 3.35
N LEU A 174 -2.72 18.24 3.68
CA LEU A 174 -3.98 18.38 2.96
C LEU A 174 -3.83 19.49 1.93
N GLY A 175 -4.01 19.12 0.67
CA GLY A 175 -4.05 20.07 -0.43
C GLY A 175 -5.49 20.51 -0.72
N GLY A 176 -5.60 21.68 -1.30
CA GLY A 176 -6.88 22.33 -1.62
C GLY A 176 -6.92 23.73 -1.03
N PHE A 177 -7.51 24.64 -1.78
CA PHE A 177 -7.71 26.02 -1.36
C PHE A 177 -9.20 26.28 -1.26
N VAL A 178 -9.63 26.77 -0.09
CA VAL A 178 -10.89 27.50 0.04
C VAL A 178 -10.47 28.94 0.33
N ASP A 179 -10.73 29.84 -0.62
CA ASP A 179 -10.39 31.26 -0.50
C ASP A 179 -8.90 31.53 -0.16
N ASP A 180 -7.97 30.90 -0.89
CA ASP A 180 -6.50 31.03 -0.73
C ASP A 180 -5.96 30.67 0.68
N LYS A 181 -6.74 29.94 1.48
CA LYS A 181 -6.30 29.41 2.77
C LYS A 181 -6.13 27.90 2.71
N GLU A 182 -5.10 27.43 3.40
CA GLU A 182 -4.82 26.03 3.62
C GLU A 182 -6.04 25.39 4.32
N VAL A 183 -6.61 24.36 3.69
CA VAL A 183 -7.82 23.73 4.18
C VAL A 183 -7.49 22.76 5.31
N THR A 184 -8.11 22.96 6.47
CA THR A 184 -8.03 21.99 7.57
C THR A 184 -8.99 20.82 7.33
N LEU A 185 -8.70 19.64 7.91
CA LEU A 185 -9.60 18.49 7.82
C LEU A 185 -10.99 18.79 8.42
N GLU A 186 -11.05 19.65 9.42
CA GLU A 186 -12.30 20.14 10.01
C GLU A 186 -13.12 20.95 9.01
N GLN A 187 -12.48 21.84 8.25
CA GLN A 187 -13.14 22.59 7.17
C GLN A 187 -13.62 21.65 6.06
N ALA A 188 -12.82 20.65 5.69
CA ALA A 188 -13.20 19.64 4.71
C ALA A 188 -14.43 18.83 5.18
N ALA A 189 -14.44 18.38 6.44
CA ALA A 189 -15.56 17.65 7.03
C ALA A 189 -16.82 18.52 7.12
N LYS A 190 -16.68 19.81 7.45
CA LYS A 190 -17.80 20.77 7.50
C LYS A 190 -18.38 21.00 6.11
N ALA A 191 -17.54 21.29 5.11
CA ALA A 191 -17.96 21.51 3.73
C ALA A 191 -18.69 20.28 3.15
N LEU A 192 -18.17 19.07 3.45
CA LEU A 192 -18.84 17.84 3.08
C LEU A 192 -20.19 17.68 3.77
N THR A 193 -20.27 17.98 5.07
CA THR A 193 -21.53 17.92 5.83
C THR A 193 -22.57 18.88 5.26
N GLU A 194 -22.17 20.09 4.87
CA GLU A 194 -23.05 21.07 4.23
C GLU A 194 -23.49 20.60 2.84
N PHE A 195 -22.58 20.03 2.05
CA PHE A 195 -22.90 19.40 0.77
C PHE A 195 -23.90 18.24 0.93
N ARG A 196 -23.80 17.45 2.01
CA ARG A 196 -24.77 16.39 2.38
C ARG A 196 -26.17 16.87 2.66
N LYS A 197 -26.30 18.07 3.20
CA LYS A 197 -27.62 18.64 3.47
C LYS A 197 -28.34 19.08 2.20
N SER A 198 -27.59 19.58 1.21
CA SER A 198 -28.14 20.09 -0.05
C SER A 198 -28.33 19.01 -1.12
N HIS A 199 -27.62 17.89 -1.03
CA HIS A 199 -27.66 16.81 -2.03
C HIS A 199 -27.94 15.45 -1.38
N PRO A 200 -29.22 15.11 -1.14
CA PRO A 200 -29.59 13.83 -0.54
C PRO A 200 -29.24 12.65 -1.46
N ALA A 201 -28.76 11.58 -0.85
CA ALA A 201 -28.12 10.48 -1.54
C ALA A 201 -28.00 9.25 -0.61
N ASP A 202 -27.93 8.06 -1.19
CA ASP A 202 -27.79 6.79 -0.46
C ASP A 202 -26.31 6.41 -0.29
N GLU A 203 -25.93 5.99 0.91
CA GLU A 203 -24.55 5.60 1.23
C GLU A 203 -24.34 4.09 1.04
N TYR A 204 -23.31 3.72 0.30
CA TYR A 204 -22.91 2.34 0.02
C TYR A 204 -21.45 2.14 0.43
N GLN A 205 -21.17 1.00 1.07
CA GLN A 205 -19.80 0.62 1.40
C GLN A 205 -19.03 0.28 0.12
N THR A 206 -17.81 0.81 0.00
CA THR A 206 -16.92 0.43 -1.11
C THR A 206 -16.09 -0.81 -0.74
N LYS A 207 -15.33 -1.36 -1.71
CA LYS A 207 -14.33 -2.40 -1.41
C LYS A 207 -13.21 -1.88 -0.50
N THR A 208 -12.99 -0.56 -0.50
CA THR A 208 -11.98 0.10 0.33
C THR A 208 -12.59 0.43 1.69
N LYS A 209 -12.08 -0.16 2.76
CA LYS A 209 -12.62 -0.03 4.13
C LYS A 209 -12.87 1.40 4.59
N ASN A 210 -12.09 2.36 4.09
CA ASN A 210 -12.08 3.74 4.58
C ASN A 210 -12.85 4.70 3.66
N ARG A 211 -13.57 4.19 2.65
CA ARG A 211 -14.35 5.00 1.70
C ARG A 211 -15.77 4.48 1.56
N VAL A 212 -16.69 5.42 1.37
CA VAL A 212 -18.08 5.17 1.04
C VAL A 212 -18.42 5.81 -0.30
N ARG A 213 -19.28 5.14 -1.06
CA ARG A 213 -19.89 5.68 -2.28
C ARG A 213 -21.24 6.26 -1.92
N TRP A 214 -21.48 7.48 -2.36
CA TRP A 214 -22.69 8.21 -2.08
C TRP A 214 -23.39 8.50 -3.40
N VAL A 215 -24.53 7.85 -3.60
CA VAL A 215 -25.26 7.82 -4.87
C VAL A 215 -26.42 8.79 -4.78
N PHE A 216 -26.42 9.81 -5.63
CA PHE A 216 -27.40 10.87 -5.55
C PHE A 216 -28.81 10.39 -5.92
N HIS A 217 -29.81 10.83 -5.13
CA HIS A 217 -31.22 10.56 -5.44
C HIS A 217 -31.66 11.24 -6.74
N LYS A 218 -31.01 12.36 -7.08
CA LYS A 218 -31.20 13.11 -8.32
C LYS A 218 -29.83 13.45 -8.91
N HIS A 219 -29.74 13.55 -10.24
CA HIS A 219 -28.51 13.97 -10.90
C HIS A 219 -28.06 15.35 -10.40
N VAL A 220 -26.77 15.45 -10.09
CA VAL A 220 -26.12 16.71 -9.71
C VAL A 220 -25.44 17.27 -10.96
N PRO A 221 -25.79 18.47 -11.44
CA PRO A 221 -25.16 19.06 -12.62
C PRO A 221 -23.62 19.12 -12.48
N THR A 222 -22.89 18.96 -13.58
CA THR A 222 -21.42 19.11 -13.59
C THR A 222 -20.96 20.53 -13.25
N THR A 223 -21.87 21.51 -13.33
CA THR A 223 -21.62 22.90 -12.92
C THR A 223 -21.72 23.11 -11.40
N THR A 224 -22.22 22.13 -10.64
CA THR A 224 -22.27 22.21 -9.18
C THR A 224 -20.85 22.12 -8.63
N VAL A 225 -20.48 23.09 -7.80
CA VAL A 225 -19.20 23.08 -7.08
C VAL A 225 -19.26 21.99 -6.01
N ILE A 226 -18.59 20.87 -6.28
CA ILE A 226 -18.33 19.83 -5.29
C ILE A 226 -17.05 20.21 -4.55
N PRO A 227 -17.02 20.22 -3.22
CA PRO A 227 -15.79 20.44 -2.47
C PRO A 227 -14.70 19.49 -2.98
N SER A 228 -13.55 20.02 -3.38
CA SER A 228 -12.42 19.21 -3.80
C SER A 228 -11.27 19.44 -2.83
N PHE A 229 -10.88 18.37 -2.17
CA PHE A 229 -9.74 18.35 -1.26
C PHE A 229 -8.80 17.27 -1.75
N THR A 230 -7.51 17.52 -1.67
CA THR A 230 -6.48 16.53 -1.94
C THR A 230 -5.71 16.25 -0.66
N TRP A 231 -4.95 15.17 -0.66
CA TRP A 231 -4.00 14.88 0.40
C TRP A 231 -2.79 14.19 -0.20
N GLU A 232 -1.65 14.38 0.43
CA GLU A 232 -0.38 13.78 0.02
C GLU A 232 0.48 13.45 1.23
N LEU A 233 1.47 12.57 1.03
CA LEU A 233 2.47 12.29 2.06
C LEU A 233 3.43 13.47 2.18
N THR A 234 3.71 13.88 3.41
CA THR A 234 4.86 14.76 3.67
C THR A 234 6.17 13.98 3.47
N PRO A 235 7.33 14.65 3.41
CA PRO A 235 8.62 13.96 3.45
C PRO A 235 8.79 13.06 4.70
N LEU A 236 8.16 13.43 5.82
CA LEU A 236 8.15 12.63 7.03
C LEU A 236 7.21 11.41 6.88
N GLY A 237 6.04 11.59 6.24
CA GLY A 237 5.13 10.50 5.87
C GLY A 237 5.77 9.46 4.97
N ALA A 238 6.48 9.90 3.93
CA ALA A 238 7.21 9.00 3.04
C ALA A 238 8.28 8.17 3.80
N LYS A 239 9.04 8.81 4.70
CA LYS A 239 9.97 8.11 5.58
C LYS A 239 9.28 7.15 6.55
N ALA A 240 8.07 7.48 7.02
CA ALA A 240 7.29 6.58 7.85
C ALA A 240 6.87 5.31 7.11
N VAL A 241 6.50 5.42 5.83
CA VAL A 241 6.25 4.26 4.96
C VAL A 241 7.52 3.42 4.80
N GLU A 242 8.67 4.05 4.57
CA GLU A 242 9.97 3.36 4.44
C GLU A 242 10.33 2.59 5.73
N VAL A 243 10.17 3.21 6.90
CA VAL A 243 10.40 2.57 8.20
C VAL A 243 9.52 1.33 8.38
N VAL A 244 8.23 1.43 8.05
CA VAL A 244 7.31 0.29 8.16
C VAL A 244 7.70 -0.81 7.18
N ALA A 245 8.02 -0.47 5.93
CA ALA A 245 8.46 -1.43 4.92
C ALA A 245 9.75 -2.15 5.34
N SER A 246 10.75 -1.40 5.86
CA SER A 246 12.00 -1.97 6.38
C SER A 246 11.74 -2.92 7.55
N ALA A 247 10.88 -2.52 8.49
CA ALA A 247 10.55 -3.34 9.64
C ALA A 247 9.83 -4.65 9.26
N VAL A 248 8.88 -4.57 8.32
CA VAL A 248 8.21 -5.76 7.76
C VAL A 248 9.21 -6.66 7.05
N HIS A 249 10.11 -6.09 6.24
CA HIS A 249 11.14 -6.87 5.56
C HIS A 249 12.09 -7.57 6.54
N ALA A 250 12.53 -6.87 7.59
CA ALA A 250 13.40 -7.44 8.62
C ALA A 250 12.73 -8.60 9.38
N GLU A 251 11.44 -8.50 9.68
CA GLU A 251 10.70 -9.61 10.31
C GLU A 251 10.56 -10.81 9.36
N LEU A 252 10.23 -10.58 8.08
CA LEU A 252 10.13 -11.66 7.09
C LEU A 252 11.46 -12.41 6.90
N GLN A 253 12.60 -11.71 6.95
CA GLN A 253 13.92 -12.36 6.86
C GLN A 253 14.27 -13.18 8.11
N ARG A 254 13.86 -12.71 9.30
CA ARG A 254 14.09 -13.43 10.57
C ARG A 254 13.34 -14.75 10.61
N GLU A 255 12.11 -14.81 10.09
CA GLU A 255 11.33 -16.05 10.01
C GLU A 255 11.93 -17.08 9.04
N GLN A 256 12.61 -16.63 7.99
CA GLN A 256 13.25 -17.51 6.99
C GLN A 256 14.59 -18.07 7.46
N THR A 257 15.19 -17.52 8.52
CA THR A 257 16.45 -18.02 9.07
C THR A 257 16.13 -18.97 10.23
N PRO A 258 16.22 -20.31 10.05
CA PRO A 258 15.94 -21.24 11.13
C PRO A 258 16.91 -20.95 12.25
N THR A 259 16.39 -20.68 13.44
CA THR A 259 17.21 -20.51 14.63
C THR A 259 17.90 -21.85 14.89
N GLU A 260 19.18 -21.97 14.49
CA GLU A 260 20.06 -23.04 14.97
C GLU A 260 20.11 -22.90 16.50
N LYS A 261 19.30 -23.71 17.17
CA LYS A 261 19.40 -23.90 18.61
C LYS A 261 20.76 -24.55 18.89
N LYS A 262 21.65 -23.81 19.53
CA LYS A 262 22.73 -24.37 20.35
C LYS A 262 22.17 -24.88 21.67
#